data_AF-A0A173TKZ2-F1
#
_entry.id   AF-A0A173TKZ2-F1
#
_cell.length_a   1.000
_cell.length_b   1.000
_cell.length_c   1.000
_cell.angle_alpha   90.00
_cell.angle_beta   90.00
_cell.angle_gamma   90.00
#
_symmetry.space_group_name_H-M   'P 1'
#
loop_
_entity.id
_entity.type
_entity.pdbx_description
1 polymer ?
#
loop_
_entity_poly.entity_id
_entity_poly.type
_entity_poly.pdbx_seq_one_letter_code
_entity_poly.pdbx_strand_id
1 'polypeptide(L)' 'MKTQRRTADEQYQLIMECRSSGLSDYQWCTEHNINPGTFYNWVKRLRKKLVMMSPLPQDAAIISQPLNRML' A
#
# COMPACT_ATOMS: atom_id res chain seq x y z
N MET A 1 11.47 -1.14 -22.03
CA MET A 1 11.50 0.08 -21.21
C MET A 1 11.92 -0.31 -19.80
N LYS A 2 13.01 0.26 -19.25
CA LYS A 2 13.43 -0.03 -17.88
C LYS A 2 12.47 0.72 -16.95
N THR A 3 11.51 0.03 -16.34
CA THR A 3 10.69 0.62 -15.27
C THR A 3 11.64 1.05 -14.16
N GLN A 4 11.81 2.36 -14.00
CA GLN A 4 12.64 2.92 -12.94
C GLN A 4 12.07 2.41 -11.60
N ARG A 5 12.89 1.66 -10.86
CA ARG A 5 12.46 1.08 -9.59
C ARG A 5 12.34 2.21 -8.58
N ARG A 6 11.12 2.47 -8.12
CA ARG A 6 10.86 3.36 -7.00
C ARG A 6 11.55 2.82 -5.75
N THR A 7 12.18 3.70 -5.00
CA THR A 7 12.79 3.40 -3.69
C THR A 7 11.72 3.02 -2.65
N ALA A 8 12.13 2.46 -1.52
CA ALA A 8 11.19 2.09 -0.46
C ALA A 8 10.45 3.32 0.13
N ASP A 9 11.15 4.44 0.27
CA ASP A 9 10.57 5.70 0.74
C ASP A 9 9.54 6.27 -0.24
N GLU A 10 9.84 6.28 -1.55
CA GLU A 10 8.87 6.70 -2.56
C GLU A 10 7.62 5.81 -2.55
N GLN A 11 7.80 4.48 -2.41
CA GLN A 11 6.68 3.54 -2.30
C GLN A 11 5.82 3.84 -1.07
N TYR A 12 6.45 4.18 0.06
CA TYR A 12 5.73 4.53 1.28
C TYR A 12 4.93 5.83 1.13
N GLN A 13 5.52 6.87 0.54
CA GLN A 13 4.83 8.14 0.29
C GLN A 13 3.60 7.93 -0.60
N LEU A 14 3.73 7.16 -1.68
CA LEU A 14 2.61 6.85 -2.59
C LEU A 14 1.50 6.05 -1.88
N ILE A 15 1.86 5.11 -1.01
CA ILE A 15 0.87 4.39 -0.20
C ILE A 15 0.15 5.35 0.74
N MET A 16 0.85 6.27 1.41
CA MET A 16 0.25 7.26 2.31
C MET A 16 -0.66 8.24 1.57
N GLU A 17 -0.27 8.67 0.38
CA GLU A 17 -1.07 9.53 -0.50
C GLU A 17 -2.34 8.80 -0.96
N CYS A 18 -2.22 7.55 -1.41
CA CYS A 18 -3.35 6.70 -1.76
C CYS A 18 -4.36 6.58 -0.61
N ARG A 19 -3.88 6.40 0.64
CA ARG A 19 -4.75 6.31 1.83
C ARG A 19 -5.42 7.64 2.18
N SER A 20 -4.74 8.76 1.93
CA SER A 20 -5.26 10.10 2.19
C SER A 20 -6.21 10.59 1.09
N SER A 21 -6.13 10.01 -0.11
CA SER A 21 -6.95 10.41 -1.27
C SER A 21 -8.45 10.14 -1.10
N GLY A 22 -8.82 9.18 -0.23
CA GLY A 22 -10.20 8.72 -0.08
C GLY A 22 -10.73 7.88 -1.26
N LEU A 23 -9.89 7.62 -2.27
CA LEU A 23 -10.20 6.74 -3.40
C LEU A 23 -9.92 5.26 -3.06
N SER A 24 -10.51 4.36 -3.83
CA SER A 24 -10.12 2.94 -3.78
C SER A 24 -8.70 2.77 -4.32
N ASP A 25 -7.93 1.82 -3.76
CA ASP A 25 -6.57 1.50 -4.18
C ASP A 25 -6.47 1.33 -5.71
N TYR A 26 -7.47 0.70 -6.34
CA TYR A 26 -7.52 0.50 -7.79
C TYR A 26 -7.72 1.80 -8.57
N GLN A 27 -8.62 2.68 -8.12
CA GLN A 27 -8.89 3.96 -8.76
C GLN A 27 -7.67 4.86 -8.69
N TRP A 28 -7.09 4.98 -7.49
CA TRP A 28 -5.88 5.78 -7.27
C TRP A 28 -4.71 5.27 -8.14
N CYS A 29 -4.51 3.94 -8.19
CA CYS A 29 -3.50 3.34 -9.08
C CYS A 29 -3.74 3.69 -10.56
N THR A 30 -5.00 3.68 -11.01
CA THR A 30 -5.36 4.00 -12.39
C THR A 30 -5.08 5.47 -12.72
N GLU A 31 -5.46 6.41 -11.84
CA GLU A 31 -5.19 7.84 -12.02
C GLU A 31 -3.68 8.15 -12.01
N HIS A 32 -2.94 7.51 -11.11
CA HIS A 32 -1.49 7.72 -10.95
C HIS A 32 -0.63 6.87 -11.91
N ASN A 33 -1.26 6.15 -12.86
CA ASN A 33 -0.57 5.29 -13.82
C ASN A 33 0.35 4.23 -13.16
N ILE A 34 -0.06 3.74 -11.99
CA ILE A 34 0.62 2.68 -11.25
C ILE A 34 -0.11 1.38 -11.52
N ASN A 35 0.63 0.33 -11.87
CA ASN A 35 0.03 -0.99 -12.00
C ASN A 35 -0.49 -1.46 -10.62
N PRO A 36 -1.79 -1.80 -10.47
CA PRO A 36 -2.34 -2.22 -9.18
C PRO A 36 -1.60 -3.42 -8.57
N GLY A 37 -1.15 -4.36 -9.40
CA GLY A 37 -0.35 -5.51 -8.96
C GLY A 37 1.00 -5.10 -8.35
N THR A 38 1.65 -4.07 -8.90
CA THR A 38 2.86 -3.48 -8.31
C THR A 38 2.55 -2.81 -6.98
N PHE A 39 1.46 -2.05 -6.90
CA PHE A 39 1.04 -1.37 -5.67
C PHE A 39 0.74 -2.35 -4.53
N TYR A 40 -0.03 -3.42 -4.79
CA TYR A 40 -0.30 -4.45 -3.79
C TYR A 40 0.97 -5.17 -3.32
N ASN A 41 1.95 -5.35 -4.20
CA ASN A 41 3.26 -5.89 -3.81
C ASN A 41 4.00 -4.96 -2.84
N TRP A 42 3.95 -3.63 -3.05
CA TRP A 42 4.52 -2.66 -2.12
C TRP A 42 3.83 -2.69 -0.76
N VAL A 43 2.50 -2.68 -0.74
CA VAL A 43 1.70 -2.76 0.51
C VAL A 43 2.02 -4.05 1.27
N LYS A 44 2.12 -5.19 0.57
CA LYS A 44 2.47 -6.49 1.19
C LYS A 44 3.86 -6.46 1.82
N ARG A 45 4.85 -5.84 1.16
CA ARG A 45 6.21 -5.69 1.69
C ARG A 45 6.24 -4.78 2.91
N LEU A 46 5.48 -3.68 2.88
CA LEU A 46 5.34 -2.76 4.01
C LEU A 46 4.75 -3.48 5.24
N ARG A 47 3.66 -4.23 5.06
CA ARG A 47 3.04 -5.03 6.15
C ARG A 47 4.02 -6.03 6.75
N LYS A 48 4.77 -6.77 5.92
CA LYS A 48 5.80 -7.70 6.41
C LYS A 48 6.89 -6.99 7.23
N LYS A 49 7.34 -5.80 6.79
CA LYS A 49 8.36 -5.02 7.52
C LYS A 49 7.84 -4.54 8.88
N LEU A 50 6.60 -4.07 8.93
CA LEU A 50 5.97 -3.62 10.18
C LEU A 50 5.75 -4.78 11.17
N VAL A 51 5.31 -5.95 10.69
CA VAL A 51 5.13 -7.16 11.51
C VAL A 51 6.48 -7.67 12.02
N MET A 52 7.55 -7.56 11.24
CA MET A 52 8.89 -8.00 11.68
C MET A 52 9.54 -7.04 12.69
N MET A 53 9.22 -5.74 12.65
CA MET A 53 9.76 -4.73 13.57
C MET A 53 8.99 -4.60 14.89
N SER A 54 7.79 -5.16 15.01
CA SER A 54 7.00 -5.13 16.24
C SER A 54 6.81 -6.55 16.78
N PRO A 55 7.44 -6.95 17.89
CA PRO A 55 7.20 -8.24 18.50
C PRO A 55 5.95 -8.16 19.38
N LEU A 56 4.76 -7.93 18.80
CA LEU A 56 3.48 -7.98 19.53
C LEU A 56 2.37 -8.57 18.63
N PRO A 57 1.43 -9.34 19.23
CA PRO A 57 0.61 -10.34 18.55
C PRO A 57 -0.41 -9.70 17.59
N GLN A 58 -0.89 -10.53 16.68
CA GLN A 58 -1.46 -10.22 15.37
C GLN A 58 -2.80 -9.44 15.34
N ASP A 59 -3.20 -8.80 16.45
CA ASP A 59 -4.52 -8.16 16.63
C ASP A 59 -4.49 -6.63 16.71
N ALA A 60 -3.44 -5.97 16.21
CA ALA A 60 -3.44 -4.51 16.05
C ALA A 60 -4.27 -4.10 14.81
N ALA A 61 -5.59 -4.04 15.00
CA ALA A 61 -6.62 -3.63 14.05
C ALA A 61 -6.55 -2.17 13.56
N ILE A 62 -5.35 -1.61 13.33
CA ILE A 62 -5.18 -0.22 12.83
C ILE A 62 -4.82 -0.18 11.33
N ILE A 63 -4.39 -1.30 10.71
CA ILE A 63 -4.25 -1.41 9.24
C ILE A 63 -5.20 -2.47 8.65
N SER A 64 -6.34 -2.64 9.32
CA SER A 64 -7.50 -3.40 8.82
C SER A 64 -8.71 -2.47 8.70
N GLN A 65 -8.54 -1.30 8.10
CA GLN A 65 -9.68 -0.68 7.42
C GLN A 65 -9.98 -1.54 6.19
N PRO A 66 -11.27 -1.80 5.92
CA PRO A 66 -11.69 -3.00 5.22
C PRO A 66 -11.09 -3.04 3.83
N LEU A 67 -10.59 -4.23 3.47
CA LEU A 67 -10.22 -4.63 2.11
C LEU A 67 -11.46 -4.69 1.18
N ASN A 68 -12.44 -3.82 1.38
CA ASN A 68 -13.64 -3.65 0.60
C ASN A 68 -14.25 -2.29 0.99
N ARG A 69 -13.99 -1.29 0.16
CA ARG A 69 -14.91 -0.15 0.02
C ARG A 69 -15.12 0.08 -1.47
N MET A 70 -15.86 -0.85 -2.07
CA MET A 70 -16.76 -0.69 -3.22
C MET A 70 -17.27 -2.08 -3.64
N LEU A 71 -18.13 -2.66 -2.79
CA LEU A 71 -19.48 -3.11 -3.17
C LEU A 71 -20.41 -2.65 -2.05
#